data_AF-A0A699Z5Q5-F1
#
_entry.id   AF-A0A699Z5Q5-F1
#
_cell.length_a   1.000
_cell.length_b   1.000
_cell.length_c   1.000
_cell.angle_alpha   90.00
_cell.angle_beta   90.00
_cell.angle_gamma   90.00
#
_symmetry.space_group_name_H-M   'P 1'
#
loop_
_entity.id
_entity.type
_entity.pdbx_description
1 polymer ?
#
loop_
_entity_poly.entity_id
_entity_poly.type
_entity_poly.pdbx_seq_one_letter_code
_entity_poly.pdbx_strand_id
1 'polypeptide(L)'
;MPQFAELRRRVIQGGEAHFITSLTRCVRWAQRGGKSNAYFAKTRDDRFIIKSLNKAEKASFLRFAPAYFEHMVKMLSGQRTCLAKLLGVFTVTFKPTAGGGLSAATGSSSGPNEGLDLLVMENSFYGRP
;
A
#
# COMPACT_ATOMS: atom_id res chain seq x y z
N MET A 1 20.21 3.95 2.64
CA MET A 1 18.95 4.20 1.91
C MET A 1 17.79 3.57 2.69
N PRO A 2 16.63 4.23 2.84
CA PRO A 2 15.44 3.61 3.44
C PRO A 2 15.05 2.32 2.72
N GLN A 3 14.67 1.27 3.46
CA GLN A 3 14.45 -0.09 2.92
C GLN A 3 13.44 -0.14 1.77
N PHE A 4 12.33 0.60 1.88
CA PHE A 4 11.35 0.70 0.80
C PHE A 4 11.88 1.42 -0.45
N ALA A 5 12.67 2.47 -0.28
CA ALA A 5 13.24 3.20 -1.43
C ALA A 5 14.19 2.29 -2.23
N GLU A 6 15.01 1.48 -1.54
CA GLU A 6 15.87 0.50 -2.19
C GLU A 6 15.07 -0.60 -2.88
N LEU A 7 14.01 -1.11 -2.25
CA LEU A 7 13.13 -2.10 -2.87
C LEU A 7 12.49 -1.53 -4.15
N ARG A 8 11.91 -0.34 -4.10
CA ARG A 8 11.28 0.33 -5.25
C ARG A 8 12.27 0.56 -6.39
N ARG A 9 13.50 0.97 -6.08
CA ARG A 9 14.59 1.11 -7.06
C ARG A 9 14.87 -0.21 -7.81
N ARG A 10 14.79 -1.35 -7.12
CA ARG A 10 15.07 -2.67 -7.72
C ARG A 10 13.89 -3.25 -8.52
N VAL A 11 12.65 -3.00 -8.10
CA VAL A 11 11.47 -3.73 -8.63
C VAL A 11 10.57 -2.89 -9.53
N ILE A 12 10.74 -1.57 -9.55
CA ILE A 12 9.90 -0.67 -10.35
C ILE A 12 10.76 -0.08 -11.48
N GLN A 13 10.43 -0.40 -12.73
CA GLN A 13 11.00 0.32 -13.87
C GLN A 13 10.66 1.82 -13.76
N GLY A 14 11.70 2.66 -13.76
CA GLY A 14 11.64 4.11 -13.51
C GLY A 14 11.60 4.51 -12.04
N GLY A 15 11.75 3.55 -11.11
CA GLY A 15 11.97 3.78 -9.69
C GLY A 15 10.91 4.64 -9.01
N GLU A 16 11.37 5.55 -8.15
CA GLU A 16 10.52 6.39 -7.31
C GLU A 16 9.59 7.30 -8.12
N ALA A 17 10.08 7.90 -9.20
CA ALA A 17 9.31 8.83 -10.01
C ALA A 17 8.07 8.16 -10.62
N HIS A 18 8.23 6.94 -11.13
CA HIS A 18 7.12 6.16 -11.67
C HIS A 18 6.18 5.67 -10.57
N PHE A 19 6.70 5.27 -9.42
CA PHE A 19 5.88 4.89 -8.26
C PHE A 19 4.94 6.03 -7.84
N ILE A 20 5.48 7.25 -7.67
CA ILE A 20 4.71 8.45 -7.33
C ILE A 20 3.67 8.73 -8.42
N THR A 21 4.08 8.73 -9.69
CA THR A 21 3.22 9.05 -10.84
C THR A 21 2.05 8.08 -11.02
N SER A 22 2.20 6.81 -10.65
CA SER A 22 1.08 5.85 -10.63
C SER A 22 0.14 6.16 -9.46
N LEU A 23 0.67 6.46 -8.27
CA LEU A 23 -0.13 6.71 -7.06
C LEU A 23 -0.95 8.00 -7.10
N THR A 24 -0.56 9.00 -7.90
CA THR A 24 -1.38 10.21 -8.11
C THR A 24 -2.74 9.90 -8.76
N ARG A 25 -2.89 8.74 -9.38
CA ARG A 25 -4.07 8.33 -10.15
C ARG A 25 -4.57 6.99 -9.65
N CYS A 26 -5.33 7.00 -8.56
CA CYS A 26 -5.95 5.79 -7.99
C CYS A 26 -7.45 5.76 -8.26
N VAL A 27 -8.00 4.55 -8.35
CA VAL A 27 -9.45 4.28 -8.41
C VAL A 27 -9.83 3.34 -7.29
N ARG A 28 -10.95 3.62 -6.61
CA ARG A 28 -11.49 2.72 -5.61
C ARG A 28 -11.82 1.39 -6.27
N TRP A 29 -11.30 0.32 -5.73
CA TRP A 29 -11.62 -1.02 -6.17
C TRP A 29 -12.75 -1.53 -5.28
N ALA A 30 -13.98 -1.45 -5.79
CA ALA A 30 -15.12 -2.08 -5.15
C ALA A 30 -14.95 -3.60 -5.24
N GLN A 31 -14.32 -4.22 -4.24
CA GLN A 31 -14.27 -5.67 -4.15
C GLN A 31 -15.68 -6.18 -3.84
N ARG A 32 -16.21 -7.04 -4.71
CA ARG A 32 -17.39 -7.86 -4.41
C ARG A 32 -16.93 -9.06 -3.58
N GLY A 33 -16.83 -8.88 -2.26
CA GLY A 33 -16.51 -9.94 -1.31
C GLY A 33 -15.29 -9.68 -0.44
N GLY A 34 -15.36 -10.18 0.81
CA GLY A 34 -14.32 -10.07 1.84
C GLY A 34 -14.96 -10.16 3.23
N LYS A 35 -14.38 -10.95 4.15
CA LYS A 35 -14.87 -11.04 5.54
C LYS A 35 -14.64 -9.74 6.31
N SER A 36 -13.57 -9.02 5.97
CA SER A 36 -13.24 -7.70 6.50
C SER A 36 -13.66 -6.62 5.51
N ASN A 37 -14.36 -5.59 5.98
CA ASN A 37 -14.73 -4.38 5.23
C ASN A 37 -13.49 -3.48 5.00
N ALA A 38 -12.40 -4.06 4.48
CA ALA A 38 -11.16 -3.35 4.22
C ALA A 38 -11.32 -2.49 2.95
N TYR A 39 -10.74 -1.29 2.98
CA TYR A 39 -10.66 -0.42 1.82
C TYR A 39 -9.62 -0.96 0.83
N PHE A 40 -10.01 -1.00 -0.44
CA PHE A 40 -9.12 -1.33 -1.55
C PHE A 40 -9.21 -0.26 -2.63
N ALA A 41 -8.05 0.04 -3.21
CA ALA A 41 -7.90 0.82 -4.41
C ALA A 41 -6.78 0.23 -5.28
N LYS A 42 -6.72 0.66 -6.53
CA LYS A 42 -5.63 0.33 -7.46
C LYS A 42 -5.24 1.56 -8.24
N THR A 43 -4.00 1.62 -8.72
CA THR A 43 -3.59 2.67 -9.64
C THR A 43 -4.27 2.50 -10.99
N ARG A 44 -4.52 3.59 -11.72
CA ARG A 44 -5.21 3.55 -13.03
C ARG A 44 -4.45 2.78 -14.10
N ASP A 45 -3.14 2.71 -13.96
CA ASP A 45 -2.27 1.89 -14.81
C ASP A 45 -2.20 0.43 -14.35
N ASP A 46 -3.02 0.03 -13.36
CA ASP A 46 -3.11 -1.33 -12.81
C ASP A 46 -1.82 -1.91 -12.21
N ARG A 47 -0.80 -1.07 -11.99
CA ARG A 47 0.51 -1.52 -11.48
C ARG A 47 0.51 -1.84 -10.00
N PHE A 48 -0.23 -1.07 -9.20
CA PHE A 48 -0.17 -1.15 -7.74
C PHE A 48 -1.56 -1.28 -7.12
N ILE A 49 -1.62 -2.04 -6.03
CA ILE A 49 -2.80 -2.20 -5.17
C ILE A 49 -2.55 -1.45 -3.87
N ILE A 50 -3.58 -0.74 -3.40
CA ILE A 50 -3.61 -0.04 -2.13
C ILE A 50 -4.66 -0.72 -1.24
N LYS A 51 -4.26 -1.14 -0.04
CA LYS A 51 -5.13 -1.80 0.94
C LYS A 51 -5.06 -1.06 2.28
N SER A 52 -6.20 -0.82 2.93
CA SER A 52 -6.19 -0.38 4.33
C SER A 52 -5.76 -1.49 5.26
N LEU A 53 -4.89 -1.17 6.21
CA LEU A 53 -4.51 -2.07 7.30
C LEU A 53 -5.27 -1.72 8.56
N ASN A 54 -5.69 -2.73 9.31
CA ASN A 54 -6.05 -2.54 10.71
C ASN A 54 -4.78 -2.49 11.61
N LYS A 55 -4.97 -2.11 12.87
CA LYS A 55 -3.88 -1.99 13.86
C LYS A 55 -3.05 -3.28 14.00
N ALA A 56 -3.70 -4.45 14.01
CA ALA A 56 -3.05 -5.73 14.16
C ALA A 56 -2.26 -6.14 12.90
N GLU A 57 -2.78 -5.86 11.70
CA GLU A 57 -2.09 -6.11 10.43
C GLU A 57 -0.84 -5.22 10.31
N LYS A 58 -0.94 -3.93 10.65
CA LYS A 58 0.21 -3.02 10.67
C LYS A 58 1.26 -3.46 11.67
N ALA A 59 0.87 -3.75 12.91
CA ALA A 59 1.79 -4.24 13.94
C ALA A 59 2.49 -5.53 13.51
N SER A 60 1.73 -6.46 12.90
CA SER A 60 2.26 -7.70 12.35
C SER A 60 3.28 -7.42 11.24
N PHE A 61 2.97 -6.53 10.29
CA PHE A 61 3.92 -6.11 9.25
C PHE A 61 5.22 -5.57 9.84
N LEU A 62 5.14 -4.62 10.77
CA LEU A 62 6.33 -4.03 11.38
C LEU A 62 7.19 -5.08 12.10
N ARG A 63 6.56 -6.09 12.71
CA ARG A 63 7.27 -7.20 13.36
C ARG A 63 8.05 -8.07 12.37
N PHE A 64 7.48 -8.40 11.21
CA PHE A 64 8.17 -9.27 10.23
C PHE A 64 8.94 -8.50 9.15
N ALA A 65 8.84 -7.17 9.09
CA ALA A 65 9.46 -6.34 8.05
C ALA A 65 10.97 -6.61 7.86
N PRO A 66 11.81 -6.75 8.91
CA PRO A 66 13.23 -7.05 8.72
C PRO A 66 13.47 -8.34 7.92
N ALA A 67 12.79 -9.43 8.29
CA ALA A 67 12.88 -10.71 7.61
C ALA A 67 12.31 -10.65 6.18
N TYR A 68 11.25 -9.87 5.96
CA TYR A 68 10.72 -9.62 4.63
C TYR A 68 11.76 -8.95 3.72
N PHE A 69 12.45 -7.91 4.18
CA PHE A 69 13.46 -7.22 3.37
C PHE A 69 14.70 -8.09 3.11
N GLU A 70 15.16 -8.85 4.11
CA GLU A 70 16.26 -9.81 3.93
C GLU A 70 15.91 -10.84 2.85
N HIS A 71 14.71 -11.43 2.93
CA HIS A 71 14.21 -12.36 1.93
C HIS A 71 14.12 -11.69 0.55
N MET A 72 13.53 -10.49 0.45
CA MET A 72 13.45 -9.77 -0.84
C MET A 72 14.84 -9.51 -1.46
N VAL A 73 15.85 -9.14 -0.67
CA VAL A 73 17.21 -8.92 -1.18
C VAL A 73 17.78 -10.20 -1.79
N LYS A 74 17.61 -11.34 -1.11
CA LYS A 74 18.05 -12.66 -1.59
C LYS A 74 17.30 -13.09 -2.86
N MET A 75 16.00 -12.83 -2.92
CA MET A 75 15.21 -13.25 -4.07
C MET A 75 15.51 -12.39 -5.31
N LEU A 76 15.65 -11.08 -5.14
CA LEU A 76 15.92 -10.15 -6.24
C LEU A 76 17.33 -10.27 -6.83
N SER A 77 18.23 -11.06 -6.24
CA SER A 77 19.57 -11.33 -6.78
C SER A 77 19.64 -12.55 -7.73
N GLY A 78 18.51 -13.20 -8.03
CA GLY A 78 18.46 -14.26 -9.04
C GLY A 78 17.48 -15.41 -8.77
N GLN A 79 16.61 -15.31 -7.77
CA GLN A 79 15.62 -16.34 -7.45
C GLN A 79 14.17 -15.84 -7.65
N ARG A 80 13.19 -16.75 -7.67
CA ARG A 80 11.77 -16.41 -7.85
C ARG A 80 11.00 -16.52 -6.55
N THR A 81 10.17 -15.52 -6.24
CA THR A 81 9.31 -15.52 -5.05
C THR A 81 7.84 -15.32 -5.40
N CYS A 82 6.97 -16.04 -4.71
CA CYS A 82 5.51 -15.85 -4.78
C CYS A 82 5.01 -14.74 -3.84
N LEU A 83 5.88 -14.16 -3.01
CA LEU A 83 5.51 -13.02 -2.19
C LEU A 83 5.32 -11.78 -3.05
N ALA A 84 4.20 -11.10 -2.82
CA ALA A 84 3.95 -9.80 -3.40
C ALA A 84 4.93 -8.77 -2.83
N LYS A 85 5.46 -7.89 -3.68
CA LYS A 85 6.38 -6.84 -3.22
C LYS A 85 5.54 -5.76 -2.54
N LEU A 86 5.76 -5.59 -1.25
CA LEU A 86 5.25 -4.53 -0.40
C LEU A 86 6.11 -3.28 -0.63
N LEU A 87 5.56 -2.26 -1.28
CA LEU A 87 6.28 -1.10 -1.80
C LEU A 87 6.23 0.11 -0.87
N GLY A 88 5.33 0.11 0.11
CA GLY A 88 5.29 1.12 1.16
C GLY A 88 4.16 0.89 2.16
N VAL A 89 4.35 1.34 3.39
CA VAL A 89 3.32 1.44 4.42
C VAL A 89 3.25 2.89 4.89
N PHE A 90 2.05 3.47 4.88
CA PHE A 90 1.81 4.88 5.14
C PHE A 90 0.69 5.04 6.17
N THR A 91 0.76 6.11 6.96
CA THR A 91 -0.36 6.55 7.80
C THR A 91 -0.78 7.93 7.33
N VAL A 92 -2.05 8.07 6.92
CA VAL A 92 -2.62 9.33 6.45
C VAL A 92 -3.54 9.87 7.55
N THR A 93 -3.21 11.05 8.09
CA THR A 93 -4.04 11.74 9.07
C THR A 93 -4.64 12.99 8.46
N PHE A 94 -5.94 13.22 8.69
CA PHE A 94 -6.61 14.45 8.28
C PHE A 94 -6.65 15.38 9.49
N LYS A 95 -6.12 16.59 9.34
CA LYS A 95 -6.32 17.63 10.35
C LYS A 95 -7.70 18.23 10.14
N PRO A 96 -8.58 18.26 11.16
CA PRO A 96 -9.85 18.96 11.06
C PRO A 96 -9.60 20.41 10.67
N THR A 97 -10.16 20.86 9.55
CA THR A 97 -10.12 22.27 9.16
C THR A 97 -11.34 22.96 9.77
N ALA A 98 -11.16 24.13 10.39
CA ALA A 98 -12.18 24.83 11.16
C ALA A 98 -13.39 25.35 10.34
N GLY A 99 -13.46 25.06 9.03
CA GLY A 99 -14.60 25.39 8.18
C GLY A 99 -14.71 24.42 7.00
N GLY A 100 -15.82 23.69 6.93
CA GLY A 100 -16.21 22.89 5.77
C GLY A 100 -15.89 21.40 5.89
N GLY A 101 -16.91 20.59 6.16
CA GLY A 101 -16.83 19.15 6.34
C GLY A 101 -16.45 18.41 5.05
N LEU A 102 -15.29 17.76 5.09
CA LEU A 102 -15.07 16.51 4.35
C LEU A 102 -15.22 15.39 5.38
N SER A 103 -16.47 14.97 5.62
CA SER A 103 -16.73 13.70 6.30
C SER A 103 -16.13 12.62 5.41
N ALA A 104 -15.00 12.07 5.83
CA ALA A 104 -14.35 10.97 5.13
C ALA A 104 -15.39 9.86 4.95
N ALA A 105 -15.66 9.50 3.70
CA ALA A 105 -16.54 8.39 3.32
C ALA A 105 -15.90 7.02 3.66
N THR A 106 -15.46 6.88 4.91
CA THR A 106 -15.00 5.65 5.55
C THR A 106 -16.07 5.30 6.56
N GLY A 107 -16.82 4.23 6.28
CA GLY A 107 -17.85 3.67 7.15
C GLY A 107 -17.29 3.03 8.43
N SER A 108 -16.46 3.76 9.16
CA SER A 108 -15.98 3.42 10.49
C SER A 108 -16.05 4.71 11.31
N SER A 109 -17.05 4.78 12.18
CA SER A 109 -17.18 5.81 13.21
C SER A 109 -15.97 5.76 14.12
N SER A 110 -14.96 6.58 13.87
CA SER A 110 -13.81 6.68 14.75
C SER A 110 -13.24 8.09 14.78
N GLY A 111 -12.75 8.46 15.96
CA GLY A 111 -12.62 9.85 16.41
C GLY A 111 -11.68 10.75 15.59
N PRO A 112 -11.64 12.06 15.93
CA PRO A 112 -11.05 13.13 15.13
C PRO A 112 -9.54 13.05 14.85
N ASN A 113 -8.86 12.00 15.31
CA ASN A 113 -7.41 11.80 15.18
C ASN A 113 -7.00 10.40 14.69
N GLU A 114 -7.93 9.55 14.23
CA GLU A 114 -7.54 8.23 13.75
C GLU A 114 -7.00 8.28 12.31
N GLY A 115 -5.71 8.00 12.15
CA GLY A 115 -5.06 7.93 10.85
C GLY A 115 -5.46 6.67 10.07
N LEU A 116 -5.57 6.80 8.74
CA LEU A 116 -5.77 5.69 7.83
C LEU A 116 -4.42 5.04 7.52
N ASP A 117 -4.23 3.81 7.97
CA ASP A 117 -3.05 3.01 7.64
C ASP A 117 -3.23 2.31 6.29
N LEU A 118 -2.28 2.51 5.39
CA LEU A 118 -2.32 2.04 4.01
C LEU A 118 -1.06 1.22 3.68
N LEU A 119 -1.27 0.07 3.06
CA LEU A 119 -0.25 -0.73 2.40
C LEU A 119 -0.34 -0.52 0.89
N VAL A 120 0.79 -0.22 0.26
CA VAL A 120 0.95 -0.23 -1.20
C VAL A 120 1.76 -1.45 -1.59
N MET A 121 1.27 -2.24 -2.53
CA MET A 121 1.92 -3.46 -3.01
C MET A 121 1.83 -3.59 -4.53
N GLU A 122 2.68 -4.43 -5.12
CA GLU A 122 2.55 -4.79 -6.53
C GLU A 122 1.19 -5.44 -6.81
N ASN A 123 0.66 -5.22 -8.01
CA ASN A 123 -0.43 -6.03 -8.53
C ASN A 123 0.16 -7.27 -9.24
N SER A 124 0.03 -8.45 -8.64
CA SER A 124 0.54 -9.71 -9.22
C SER A 124 -0.09 -10.09 -10.57
N PHE A 125 -1.25 -9.50 -10.89
CA PHE A 125 -1.96 -9.69 -12.16
C PHE A 125 -1.60 -8.64 -13.22
N TYR A 126 -0.72 -7.67 -12.91
CA TYR A 126 -0.33 -6.64 -13.86
C TYR A 126 0.31 -7.23 -15.13
N GLY A 127 -0.14 -6.75 -16.29
CA GLY A 127 0.39 -7.14 -17.60
C GLY A 127 0.12 -8.60 -17.99
N ARG A 128 -0.81 -9.29 -17.31
CA ARG A 128 -1.26 -10.63 -17.67
C ARG A 128 -2.62 -10.55 -18.39
N PRO A 129 -2.84 -11.35 -19.44
CA PRO A 129 -4.12 -11.41 -20.15
C PRO A 129 -5.25 -11.95 -19.27
#